data_AF-A0A3B9L6M0-F1
#
_entry.id   AF-A0A3B9L6M0-F1
#
_cell.length_a   1.000
_cell.length_b   1.000
_cell.length_c   1.000
_cell.angle_alpha   90.00
_cell.angle_beta   90.00
_cell.angle_gamma   90.00
#
_symmetry.space_group_name_H-M   'P 1'
#
loop_
_entity.id
_entity.type
_entity.pdbx_description
1 polymer ?
#
loop_
_entity_poly.entity_id
_entity_poly.type
_entity_poly.pdbx_seq_one_letter_code
_entity_poly.pdbx_strand_id
1 'polypeptide(L)'
;EYVLITGTHERSIDVVNSLFGTQMTGESGLIKDYHWERLAGSYHGSGCTLTSAITACLAHGLSMEEAVQEAQEYTWQTLKHAFRPGMGQFIPDRFFWAREEDNQDDKAVSLQH
;
A
#
# COMPACT_ATOMS: atom_id res chain seq x y z
N GLU A 1 -18.75 -2.75 12.48
CA GLU A 1 -17.61 -3.63 12.16
C GLU A 1 -17.20 -3.40 10.72
N TYR A 2 -15.94 -3.62 10.36
CA TYR A 2 -15.42 -3.41 9.01
C TYR A 2 -14.65 -4.63 8.54
N VAL A 3 -14.72 -4.92 7.23
CA VAL A 3 -13.99 -6.01 6.58
C VAL A 3 -13.38 -5.48 5.29
N LEU A 4 -12.04 -5.56 5.17
CA LEU A 4 -11.34 -5.26 3.93
C LEU A 4 -10.96 -6.56 3.22
N ILE A 5 -11.49 -6.78 2.03
CA ILE A 5 -11.17 -7.93 1.18
C ILE A 5 -10.15 -7.49 0.14
N THR A 6 -9.00 -8.17 0.06
CA THR A 6 -7.92 -7.79 -0.85
C THR A 6 -7.84 -8.66 -2.10
N GLY A 7 -7.85 -8.08 -3.31
CA GLY A 7 -7.81 -8.76 -4.61
C GLY A 7 -6.43 -9.28 -5.05
N THR A 8 -5.59 -9.69 -4.09
CA THR A 8 -4.14 -9.91 -4.29
C THR A 8 -3.77 -10.93 -5.38
N HIS A 9 -4.64 -11.90 -5.69
CA HIS A 9 -4.33 -13.02 -6.59
C HIS A 9 -5.22 -13.12 -7.83
N GLU A 10 -6.09 -12.15 -8.08
CA GLU A 10 -6.91 -12.14 -9.29
C GLU A 10 -6.07 -11.75 -10.52
N ARG A 11 -6.27 -12.44 -11.66
CA ARG A 11 -5.57 -12.11 -12.91
C ARG A 11 -6.25 -10.96 -13.64
N SER A 12 -6.21 -9.79 -13.02
CA SER A 12 -6.71 -8.52 -13.53
C SER A 12 -5.58 -7.51 -13.69
N ILE A 13 -5.79 -6.51 -14.56
CA ILE A 13 -4.85 -5.40 -14.77
C ILE A 13 -4.70 -4.58 -13.48
N ASP A 14 -5.78 -4.43 -12.73
CA ASP A 14 -5.80 -3.71 -11.45
C ASP A 14 -5.93 -4.68 -10.27
N VAL A 15 -5.38 -4.30 -9.13
CA VAL A 15 -5.74 -4.90 -7.84
C VAL A 15 -6.93 -4.12 -7.29
N VAL A 16 -8.05 -4.82 -7.05
CA VAL A 16 -9.23 -4.24 -6.41
C VAL A 16 -9.30 -4.73 -4.97
N ASN A 17 -9.37 -3.81 -4.02
CA ASN A 17 -9.64 -4.11 -2.63
C ASN A 17 -10.99 -3.48 -2.25
N SER A 18 -11.85 -4.25 -1.58
CA SER A 18 -13.22 -3.86 -1.27
C SER A 18 -13.41 -3.75 0.23
N LEU A 19 -13.77 -2.55 0.72
CA LEU A 19 -14.10 -2.30 2.12
C LEU A 19 -15.60 -2.46 2.32
N PHE A 20 -15.98 -3.30 3.27
CA PHE A 20 -17.35 -3.51 3.72
C PHE A 20 -17.50 -3.02 5.15
N GLY A 21 -18.72 -2.61 5.49
CA GLY A 21 -19.07 -2.29 6.86
C GLY A 21 -20.55 -1.97 7.01
N THR A 22 -20.94 -1.65 8.23
CA THR A 22 -22.32 -1.30 8.57
C THR A 22 -22.60 0.15 8.23
N GLN A 23 -23.57 0.39 7.35
CA GLN A 23 -24.02 1.73 7.00
C GLN A 23 -24.95 2.31 8.06
N MET A 24 -25.24 3.61 7.98
CA MET A 24 -26.14 4.31 8.91
C MET A 24 -27.56 3.72 8.96
N THR A 25 -27.97 2.98 7.92
CA THR A 25 -29.23 2.25 7.85
C THR A 25 -29.27 0.98 8.71
N GLY A 26 -28.12 0.56 9.26
CA GLY A 26 -27.95 -0.71 9.97
C GLY A 26 -27.65 -1.90 9.04
N GLU A 27 -27.70 -1.71 7.73
CA GLU A 27 -27.37 -2.74 6.75
C GLU A 27 -25.86 -2.83 6.55
N SER A 28 -25.34 -4.06 6.44
CA SER A 28 -23.94 -4.28 6.09
C SER A 28 -23.80 -4.40 4.58
N GLY A 29 -22.86 -3.66 4.00
CA GLY A 29 -22.69 -3.60 2.55
C GLY A 29 -21.32 -3.08 2.15
N LEU A 30 -21.12 -3.01 0.83
CA LEU A 30 -19.94 -2.40 0.24
C LEU A 30 -19.91 -0.90 0.59
N ILE A 31 -18.80 -0.45 1.16
CA ILE A 31 -18.55 0.96 1.43
C ILE A 31 -17.81 1.57 0.24
N LYS A 32 -16.69 0.95 -0.16
CA LYS A 32 -15.82 1.49 -1.20
C LYS A 32 -14.93 0.41 -1.82
N ASP A 33 -14.76 0.49 -3.13
CA ASP A 33 -13.71 -0.19 -3.87
C ASP A 33 -12.50 0.72 -4.05
N TYR A 34 -11.32 0.14 -3.90
CA TYR A 34 -10.04 0.79 -4.11
C TYR A 34 -9.30 0.08 -5.24
N HIS A 35 -8.99 0.84 -6.29
CA HIS A 35 -8.34 0.35 -7.49
C HIS A 35 -6.88 0.79 -7.50
N TRP A 36 -5.98 -0.18 -7.66
CA TRP A 36 -4.53 0.05 -7.69
C TRP A 36 -3.92 -0.60 -8.94
N GLU A 37 -2.97 0.09 -9.56
CA GLU A 37 -2.17 -0.51 -10.63
C GLU A 37 -1.45 -1.76 -10.12
N ARG A 38 -1.56 -2.88 -10.84
CA ARG A 38 -0.81 -4.09 -10.52
C ARG A 38 0.66 -3.91 -10.89
N LEU A 39 1.50 -3.85 -9.88
CA LEU A 39 2.94 -3.86 -10.06
C LEU A 39 3.42 -5.22 -10.58
N ALA A 40 4.36 -5.19 -11.53
CA ALA A 40 4.98 -6.39 -12.07
C ALA A 40 5.74 -7.17 -10.99
N GLY A 41 5.76 -8.50 -11.11
CA GLY A 41 6.49 -9.38 -10.19
C GLY A 41 5.61 -10.02 -9.11
N SER A 42 6.28 -10.62 -8.12
CA SER A 42 5.62 -11.27 -6.99
C SER A 42 6.25 -10.78 -5.71
N TYR A 43 5.41 -10.41 -4.75
CA TYR A 43 5.82 -9.70 -3.55
C TYR A 43 5.53 -10.54 -2.31
N HIS A 44 6.44 -10.49 -1.35
CA HIS A 44 6.26 -11.09 -0.04
C HIS A 44 6.09 -9.98 1.01
N GLY A 45 5.02 -10.05 1.81
CA GLY A 45 4.77 -9.13 2.91
C GLY A 45 3.91 -7.92 2.57
N SER A 46 3.27 -7.85 1.39
CA SER A 46 2.29 -6.80 1.06
C SER A 46 1.15 -6.73 2.07
N GLY A 47 0.56 -7.88 2.44
CA GLY A 47 -0.52 -7.94 3.43
C GLY A 47 -0.09 -7.47 4.82
N CYS A 48 1.05 -7.94 5.32
CA CYS A 48 1.58 -7.51 6.63
C CYS A 48 1.88 -6.01 6.65
N THR A 49 2.43 -5.47 5.56
CA THR A 49 2.66 -4.03 5.42
C THR A 49 1.34 -3.26 5.46
N LEU A 50 0.33 -3.69 4.68
CA LEU A 50 -0.99 -3.07 4.65
C LEU A 50 -1.66 -3.08 6.02
N THR A 51 -1.74 -4.24 6.68
CA THR A 51 -2.39 -4.35 8.00
C THR A 51 -1.67 -3.53 9.07
N SER A 52 -0.34 -3.49 9.03
CA SER A 52 0.45 -2.69 9.97
C SER A 52 0.20 -1.19 9.76
N ALA A 53 0.16 -0.74 8.50
CA ALA A 53 -0.11 0.65 8.15
C ALA A 53 -1.55 1.06 8.52
N ILE A 54 -2.56 0.22 8.26
CA ILE A 54 -3.94 0.48 8.69
C ILE A 54 -3.98 0.65 10.22
N THR A 55 -3.35 -0.27 10.95
CA THR A 55 -3.30 -0.22 12.42
C THR A 55 -2.65 1.06 12.93
N ALA A 56 -1.54 1.49 12.31
CA ALA A 56 -0.87 2.74 12.65
C ALA A 56 -1.77 3.96 12.38
N CYS A 57 -2.39 4.05 11.21
CA CYS A 57 -3.33 5.12 10.88
C CYS A 57 -4.49 5.22 11.87
N LEU A 58 -5.08 4.08 12.25
CA LEU A 58 -6.14 4.04 13.27
C LEU A 58 -5.63 4.51 14.63
N ALA A 59 -4.42 4.11 15.04
CA ALA A 59 -3.80 4.60 16.27
C ALA A 59 -3.53 6.11 16.25
N HIS A 60 -3.33 6.69 15.07
CA HIS A 60 -3.24 8.14 14.85
C HIS A 60 -4.60 8.85 14.77
N GLY A 61 -5.72 8.14 14.93
CA GLY A 61 -7.05 8.72 15.01
C GLY A 61 -7.75 8.93 13.66
N LEU A 62 -7.24 8.34 12.58
CA LEU A 62 -7.91 8.37 11.29
C LEU A 62 -9.19 7.52 11.35
N SER A 63 -10.20 7.90 10.57
CA SER A 63 -11.37 7.04 10.33
C SER A 63 -10.96 5.75 9.61
N MET A 64 -11.83 4.72 9.62
CA MET A 64 -11.52 3.47 8.93
C MET A 64 -11.29 3.67 7.42
N GLU A 65 -12.09 4.52 6.77
CA GLU A 65 -11.95 4.79 5.33
C GLU A 65 -10.64 5.53 5.02
N GLU A 66 -10.29 6.54 5.83
CA GLU A 66 -9.00 7.25 5.70
C GLU A 66 -7.83 6.30 5.97
N ALA A 67 -7.88 5.51 7.04
CA ALA A 67 -6.83 4.56 7.40
C ALA A 67 -6.60 3.52 6.29
N VAL A 68 -7.66 2.99 5.69
CA VAL A 68 -7.56 2.06 4.56
C VAL A 68 -7.02 2.75 3.30
N GLN A 69 -7.46 3.97 3.00
CA GLN A 69 -6.93 4.74 1.87
C GLN A 69 -5.42 4.98 2.01
N GLU A 70 -4.99 5.59 3.12
CA GLU A 70 -3.60 5.96 3.38
C GLU A 70 -2.68 4.73 3.46
N ALA A 71 -3.13 3.67 4.13
CA ALA A 71 -2.34 2.45 4.26
C ALA A 71 -2.13 1.71 2.93
N GLN A 72 -3.10 1.78 2.02
CA GLN A 72 -2.96 1.19 0.69
C GLN A 72 -2.00 2.00 -0.18
N GLU A 73 -2.08 3.33 -0.15
CA GLU A 73 -1.10 4.21 -0.84
C GLU A 73 0.31 3.91 -0.35
N TYR A 74 0.50 3.94 0.97
CA TYR A 74 1.76 3.58 1.60
C TYR A 74 2.25 2.21 1.14
N THR A 75 1.40 1.18 1.23
CA THR A 75 1.76 -0.18 0.82
C THR A 75 2.17 -0.23 -0.64
N TRP A 76 1.41 0.42 -1.54
CA TRP A 76 1.72 0.45 -2.95
C TRP A 76 3.09 1.09 -3.22
N GLN A 77 3.40 2.22 -2.56
CA GLN A 77 4.72 2.85 -2.67
C GLN A 77 5.85 1.95 -2.14
N THR A 78 5.65 1.25 -1.01
CA THR A 78 6.67 0.30 -0.51
C THR A 78 6.92 -0.86 -1.47
N LEU A 79 5.88 -1.29 -2.21
CA LEU A 79 6.00 -2.36 -3.21
C LEU A 79 6.65 -1.84 -4.49
N LYS A 80 6.33 -0.62 -4.92
CA LYS A 80 6.95 0.01 -6.09
C LYS A 80 8.46 0.15 -5.93
N HIS A 81 8.92 0.48 -4.72
CA HIS A 81 10.33 0.61 -4.38
C HIS A 81 10.93 -0.69 -3.81
N ALA A 82 10.22 -1.80 -3.90
CA ALA A 82 10.67 -3.07 -3.34
C ALA A 82 12.01 -3.52 -3.94
N PHE A 83 12.80 -4.19 -3.11
CA PHE A 83 14.06 -4.80 -3.54
C PHE A 83 13.93 -6.33 -3.60
N ARG A 84 14.77 -6.96 -4.42
CA ARG A 84 14.78 -8.41 -4.61
C ARG A 84 16.10 -9.00 -4.13
N PRO A 85 16.18 -9.55 -2.91
CA PRO A 85 17.38 -10.23 -2.45
C PRO A 85 17.54 -11.56 -3.21
N GLY A 86 18.55 -11.65 -4.05
CA GLY A 86 18.81 -12.82 -4.89
C GLY A 86 17.67 -13.10 -5.89
N MET A 87 17.25 -14.35 -5.99
CA MET A 87 16.26 -14.80 -6.98
C MET A 87 14.83 -14.97 -6.42
N GLY A 88 14.57 -14.54 -5.18
CA GLY A 88 13.29 -14.71 -4.49
C GLY A 88 12.18 -13.73 -4.90
N GLN A 89 11.15 -13.58 -4.06
CA GLN A 89 10.11 -12.56 -4.21
C GLN A 89 10.66 -11.16 -3.86
N PHE A 90 10.00 -10.11 -4.37
CA PHE A 90 10.26 -8.73 -3.98
C PHE A 90 9.82 -8.49 -2.53
N ILE A 91 10.62 -7.76 -1.78
CA ILE A 91 10.36 -7.37 -0.39
C ILE A 91 10.07 -5.87 -0.34
N PRO A 92 8.93 -5.43 0.24
CA PRO A 92 8.58 -4.01 0.32
C PRO A 92 9.67 -3.19 0.99
N ASP A 93 10.08 -2.10 0.36
CA ASP A 93 10.95 -1.11 0.99
C ASP A 93 10.10 -0.16 1.83
N ARG A 94 10.10 -0.39 3.14
CA ARG A 94 9.31 0.39 4.12
C ARG A 94 9.98 1.71 4.52
N PHE A 95 11.09 2.08 3.89
CA PHE A 95 11.79 3.35 4.10
C PHE A 95 12.10 4.02 2.76
N PHE A 96 11.27 3.77 1.73
CA PHE A 96 11.50 4.26 0.38
C PHE A 96 11.72 5.79 0.32
N TRP A 97 11.02 6.56 1.15
CA TRP A 97 11.19 8.03 1.23
C TRP A 97 12.57 8.45 1.72
N ALA A 98 13.15 7.71 2.67
CA ALA A 98 14.46 8.04 3.24
C ALA A 98 15.60 7.86 2.22
N ARG A 99 15.37 7.12 1.13
CA ARG A 99 16.34 6.87 0.06
C ARG A 99 16.21 7.83 -1.12
N GLU A 100 15.04 8.44 -1.29
CA GLU A 100 14.85 9.46 -2.32
C GLU A 100 15.59 10.75 -1.96
N GLU A 101 15.68 11.07 -0.66
CA GLU A 101 16.47 12.19 -0.14
C GLU A 101 17.96 12.03 -0.50
N ASP A 102 18.53 10.84 -0.31
CA ASP A 102 19.93 10.55 -0.68
C ASP A 102 20.22 10.72 -2.20
N ASN A 103 19.24 10.42 -3.07
CA ASN A 103 19.41 10.51 -4.53
C ASN A 103 19.19 11.93 -5.09
N GLN A 104 18.58 12.85 -4.34
CA GLN A 104 18.42 14.25 -4.75
C GLN A 104 19.72 15.03 -4.55
N ASP A 105 20.48 14.72 -3.50
CA ASP A 105 21.79 15.32 -3.24
C ASP A 105 22.82 14.94 -4.33
N ASP A 106 22.81 13.70 -4.82
CA ASP A 106 23.69 13.26 -5.91
C ASP A 106 23.39 13.93 -7.27
N LYS A 107 22.12 14.29 -7.53
CA LYS A 107 21.76 15.02 -8.77
C LYS A 107 22.13 16.50 -8.72
N ALA A 108 22.19 17.12 -7.54
CA ALA A 108 22.64 18.50 -7.38
C ALA A 108 24.16 18.64 -7.66
N VAL A 109 24.96 17.62 -7.34
CA VAL A 109 26.41 17.59 -7.60
C VAL A 109 26.73 17.33 -9.08
N SER A 110 25.87 16.59 -9.79
CA SER A 110 26.09 16.22 -11.20
C SER A 110 25.75 17.32 -12.23
N LEU A 111 25.05 18.39 -11.82
CA LEU A 111 24.68 19.53 -12.69
C LEU A 111 25.68 20.70 -12.65
N GLN A 112 26.82 20.56 -11.95
CA GLN A 112 27.86 21.59 -11.83
C GLN A 112 29.17 21.27 -12.57
N HIS A 113 29.19 20.30 -13.49
CA HIS A 113 30.36 20.00 -14.33
C HIS A 113 30.04 20.09 -15.83
#